data_AF-A0AAD3SFB8-F1
#
_entry.id   AF-A0AAD3SFB8-F1
#
_cell.length_a   1.000
_cell.length_b   1.000
_cell.length_c   1.000
_cell.angle_alpha   90.00
_cell.angle_beta   90.00
_cell.angle_gamma   90.00
#
_symmetry.space_group_name_H-M   'P 1'
#
loop_
_entity.id
_entity.type
_entity.pdbx_description
1 polymer ?
#
loop_
_entity_poly.entity_id
_entity_poly.type
_entity_poly.pdbx_seq_one_letter_code
_entity_poly.pdbx_strand_id
1 'polypeptide(L)'
;MYRASEIGLSRTAEFGPFTVIGNGTTVGNDSKISNSVIGEGCSIGSNVLIEGSYIWNKVTIEDGSKIRHAIVCDGVIVKSGAVLEPGVVLSFKVVIGEQFVVPAYSKVSLFQQPTVQDSDEELEYADSSSAVAEISPVSITAGMPDGDVISEAAQTHLGPSEVGNGGVGYIWSVCEGGREEEWRHSVAPIPAEKLAEITQATEDDLELSHQDGNILPPSGELMTNSIDSEDDNHEDSRDDSIYFEKEVEATFLRAVQENIKEDNVILEVNSLRLSYNMTSADCAGAIFYSMMKLAIETPHSSSSELQRNVAKVASTWQKLFKYYLPTLDEEIEVILKFEEICLESGKELSPLFSQILHFLYTKDVIQEEAILSWASEKEGADEADKIFVKQSESLIQWLKNAPEEESEEEE
;
A
#
# COMPACT_ATOMS: atom_id res chain seq x y z
N MET A 1 32.51 -8.28 8.34
CA MET A 1 31.82 -8.45 9.64
C MET A 1 31.73 -7.09 10.28
N TYR A 2 30.51 -6.64 10.60
CA TYR A 2 30.29 -5.40 11.32
C TYR A 2 29.91 -5.74 12.76
N ARG A 3 30.54 -5.08 13.74
CA ARG A 3 30.33 -5.37 15.15
C ARG A 3 30.29 -4.07 15.94
N ALA A 4 29.32 -3.96 16.84
CA ALA A 4 29.23 -2.88 17.82
C ALA A 4 30.34 -2.97 18.90
N SER A 5 30.47 -1.91 19.71
CA SER A 5 31.57 -1.75 20.66
C SER A 5 31.46 -2.62 21.93
N GLU A 6 30.25 -2.93 22.41
CA GLU A 6 30.03 -3.70 23.64
C GLU A 6 29.39 -5.06 23.33
N ILE A 7 30.22 -6.06 22.96
CA ILE A 7 29.74 -7.41 22.63
C ILE A 7 30.46 -8.44 23.49
N GLY A 8 29.69 -9.34 24.13
CA GLY A 8 30.22 -10.46 24.91
C GLY A 8 30.45 -11.69 24.04
N LEU A 9 31.61 -11.79 23.39
CA LEU A 9 31.94 -12.90 22.49
C LEU A 9 32.74 -13.99 23.20
N SER A 10 32.31 -15.25 23.06
CA SER A 10 33.14 -16.40 23.41
C SER A 10 34.37 -16.53 22.49
N ARG A 11 35.47 -17.09 23.02
CA ARG A 11 36.71 -17.38 22.29
C ARG A 11 36.55 -18.42 21.18
N THR A 12 35.56 -19.30 21.27
CA THR A 12 35.37 -20.40 20.30
C THR A 12 34.21 -20.15 19.33
N ALA A 13 33.54 -19.00 19.42
CA ALA A 13 32.50 -18.63 18.47
C ALA A 13 33.10 -18.30 17.09
N GLU A 14 32.51 -18.86 16.04
CA GLU A 14 32.94 -18.66 14.65
C GLU A 14 31.95 -17.75 13.92
N PHE A 15 32.48 -16.77 13.19
CA PHE A 15 31.68 -15.80 12.46
C PHE A 15 32.09 -15.80 10.98
N GLY A 16 31.10 -16.03 10.12
CA GLY A 16 31.24 -16.04 8.68
C GLY A 16 31.18 -14.65 8.04
N PRO A 17 31.22 -14.59 6.70
CA PRO A 17 31.05 -13.35 5.96
C PRO A 17 29.65 -12.75 6.15
N PHE A 18 29.49 -11.49 5.75
CA PHE A 18 28.20 -10.76 5.74
C PHE A 18 27.41 -10.84 7.07
N THR A 19 28.12 -10.84 8.19
CA THR A 19 27.52 -10.88 9.53
C THR A 19 27.61 -9.52 10.23
N VAL A 20 26.50 -9.11 10.85
CA VAL A 20 26.35 -7.88 11.63
C VAL A 20 25.90 -8.22 13.05
N ILE A 21 26.52 -7.61 14.06
CA ILE A 21 26.17 -7.82 15.48
C ILE A 21 25.97 -6.48 16.18
N GLY A 22 24.77 -6.28 16.72
CA GLY A 22 24.36 -5.11 17.49
C GLY A 22 24.96 -5.02 18.89
N ASN A 23 24.77 -3.88 19.54
CA ASN A 23 25.35 -3.58 20.84
C ASN A 23 24.71 -4.40 21.97
N GLY A 24 25.47 -4.75 22.99
CA GLY A 24 24.99 -5.47 24.17
C GLY A 24 24.66 -6.95 23.91
N THR A 25 25.00 -7.49 22.74
CA THR A 25 24.73 -8.88 22.39
C THR A 25 25.81 -9.82 22.94
N THR A 26 25.42 -10.98 23.46
CA THR A 26 26.33 -12.02 23.97
C THR A 26 26.21 -13.31 23.15
N VAL A 27 27.35 -13.94 22.84
CA VAL A 27 27.43 -15.17 22.05
C VAL A 27 28.23 -16.25 22.79
N GLY A 28 27.59 -17.40 23.02
CA GLY A 28 28.16 -18.55 23.71
C GLY A 28 29.23 -19.32 22.93
N ASN A 29 29.73 -20.40 23.54
CA ASN A 29 30.85 -21.19 23.01
C ASN A 29 30.41 -22.00 21.79
N ASP A 30 31.32 -22.19 20.83
CA ASP A 30 31.16 -23.11 19.69
C ASP A 30 29.95 -22.79 18.78
N SER A 31 29.42 -21.56 18.89
CA SER A 31 28.34 -21.07 18.05
C SER A 31 28.87 -20.54 16.73
N LYS A 32 28.14 -20.78 15.64
CA LYS A 32 28.52 -20.41 14.27
C LYS A 32 27.47 -19.49 13.67
N ILE A 33 27.89 -18.31 13.22
CA ILE A 33 26.98 -17.30 12.67
C ILE A 33 27.50 -16.82 11.32
N SER A 34 26.71 -16.93 10.25
CA SER A 34 27.10 -16.47 8.91
C SER A 34 25.94 -15.84 8.15
N ASN A 35 26.24 -14.87 7.29
CA ASN A 35 25.26 -14.19 6.42
C ASN A 35 24.03 -13.68 7.17
N SER A 36 24.21 -13.22 8.41
CA SER A 36 23.10 -12.94 9.32
C SER A 36 23.25 -11.58 10.00
N VAL A 37 22.12 -10.96 10.31
CA VAL A 37 22.06 -9.70 11.05
C VAL A 37 21.51 -10.00 12.44
N ILE A 38 22.23 -9.57 13.47
CA ILE A 38 21.83 -9.71 14.87
C ILE A 38 21.66 -8.32 15.46
N GLY A 39 20.47 -8.04 16.01
CA GLY A 39 20.12 -6.81 16.69
C GLY A 39 20.82 -6.63 18.04
N GLU A 40 20.33 -5.65 18.79
CA GLU A 40 20.89 -5.22 20.05
C GLU A 40 20.32 -6.01 21.24
N GLY A 41 21.18 -6.24 22.25
CA GLY A 41 20.79 -6.88 23.51
C GLY A 41 20.39 -8.35 23.39
N CYS A 42 20.86 -9.05 22.36
CA CYS A 42 20.52 -10.46 22.14
C CYS A 42 21.39 -11.39 22.99
N SER A 43 20.81 -12.49 23.44
CA SER A 43 21.51 -13.53 24.22
C SER A 43 21.54 -14.83 23.43
N ILE A 44 22.70 -15.16 22.85
CA ILE A 44 22.91 -16.38 22.06
C ILE A 44 23.70 -17.38 22.88
N GLY A 45 23.16 -18.58 23.05
CA GLY A 45 23.73 -19.69 23.77
C GLY A 45 24.94 -20.34 23.07
N SER A 46 25.32 -21.51 23.57
CA SER A 46 26.44 -22.32 23.09
C SER A 46 25.98 -23.35 22.05
N ASN A 47 26.86 -23.72 21.12
CA ASN A 47 26.61 -24.68 20.05
C ASN A 47 25.38 -24.32 19.19
N VAL A 48 25.17 -23.01 18.96
CA VAL A 48 24.08 -22.47 18.15
C VAL A 48 24.55 -22.26 16.72
N LEU A 49 23.71 -22.62 15.73
CA LEU A 49 23.98 -22.35 14.32
C LEU A 49 22.97 -21.33 13.79
N ILE A 50 23.47 -20.20 13.27
CA ILE A 50 22.67 -19.15 12.65
C ILE A 50 23.20 -18.88 11.24
N GLU A 51 22.36 -19.08 10.23
CA GLU A 51 22.74 -18.91 8.82
C GLU A 51 21.66 -18.13 8.07
N GLY A 52 22.06 -17.09 7.34
CA GLY A 52 21.17 -16.37 6.42
C GLY A 52 19.95 -15.71 7.10
N SER A 53 20.03 -15.37 8.38
CA SER A 53 18.86 -15.02 9.21
C SER A 53 18.90 -13.59 9.73
N TYR A 54 17.71 -13.04 9.98
CA TYR A 54 17.52 -11.70 10.54
C TYR A 54 16.97 -11.81 11.95
N ILE A 55 17.81 -11.53 12.94
CA ILE A 55 17.48 -11.56 14.35
C ILE A 55 17.41 -10.13 14.84
N TRP A 56 16.25 -9.70 15.32
CA TRP A 56 16.04 -8.35 15.83
C TRP A 56 16.51 -8.22 17.29
N ASN A 57 15.94 -7.29 18.06
CA ASN A 57 16.48 -6.89 19.35
C ASN A 57 15.94 -7.74 20.51
N LYS A 58 16.76 -7.87 21.56
CA LYS A 58 16.38 -8.54 22.83
C LYS A 58 15.91 -9.99 22.62
N VAL A 59 16.42 -10.66 21.59
CA VAL A 59 16.10 -12.06 21.30
C VAL A 59 16.99 -12.98 22.15
N THR A 60 16.40 -14.01 22.73
CA THR A 60 17.11 -15.05 23.49
C THR A 60 17.10 -16.36 22.70
N ILE A 61 18.27 -16.88 22.36
CA ILE A 61 18.44 -18.17 21.68
C ILE A 61 19.26 -19.06 22.59
N GLU A 62 18.66 -20.15 23.08
CA GLU A 62 19.32 -21.08 23.97
C GLU A 62 20.20 -22.11 23.23
N ASP A 63 20.92 -22.90 24.01
CA ASP A 63 21.96 -23.82 23.55
C ASP A 63 21.46 -24.85 22.53
N GLY A 64 22.32 -25.19 21.56
CA GLY A 64 22.06 -26.25 20.58
C GLY A 64 20.99 -25.92 19.53
N SER A 65 20.48 -24.69 19.51
CA SER A 65 19.46 -24.25 18.56
C SER A 65 20.01 -24.05 17.15
N LYS A 66 19.18 -24.27 16.13
CA LYS A 66 19.55 -24.10 14.71
C LYS A 66 18.56 -23.19 14.02
N ILE A 67 19.05 -22.13 13.39
CA ILE A 67 18.24 -21.10 12.73
C ILE A 67 18.80 -20.88 11.33
N ARG A 68 17.97 -21.07 10.31
CA ARG A 68 18.36 -20.93 8.90
C ARG A 68 17.32 -20.13 8.14
N HIS A 69 17.75 -19.11 7.41
CA HIS A 69 16.89 -18.28 6.55
C HIS A 69 15.57 -17.85 7.21
N ALA A 70 15.64 -17.41 8.47
CA ALA A 70 14.48 -17.07 9.27
C ALA A 70 14.51 -15.61 9.72
N ILE A 71 13.32 -15.06 9.98
CA ILE A 71 13.13 -13.74 10.57
C ILE A 71 12.63 -13.91 12.00
N VAL A 72 13.33 -13.32 12.95
CA VAL A 72 13.04 -13.41 14.38
C VAL A 72 12.87 -12.00 14.95
N CYS A 73 11.63 -11.62 15.25
CA CYS A 73 11.27 -10.30 15.77
C CYS A 73 11.67 -10.09 17.25
N ASP A 74 11.41 -8.89 17.76
CA ASP A 74 11.88 -8.49 19.09
C ASP A 74 11.32 -9.35 20.23
N GLY A 75 12.19 -9.64 21.20
CA GLY A 75 11.82 -10.30 22.45
C GLY A 75 11.44 -11.78 22.32
N VAL A 76 11.70 -12.40 21.16
CA VAL A 76 11.47 -13.83 20.95
C VAL A 76 12.43 -14.69 21.79
N ILE A 77 11.93 -15.82 22.28
CA ILE A 77 12.71 -16.80 23.04
C ILE A 77 12.70 -18.13 22.30
N VAL A 78 13.86 -18.57 21.82
CA VAL A 78 14.07 -19.87 21.20
C VAL A 78 14.73 -20.79 22.23
N LYS A 79 13.99 -21.78 22.72
CA LYS A 79 14.50 -22.70 23.74
C LYS A 79 15.48 -23.74 23.18
N SER A 80 16.17 -24.40 24.11
CA SER A 80 17.28 -25.30 23.85
C SER A 80 16.92 -26.40 22.84
N GLY A 81 17.79 -26.57 21.84
CA GLY A 81 17.66 -27.57 20.80
C GLY A 81 16.54 -27.34 19.78
N ALA A 82 15.87 -26.18 19.79
CA ALA A 82 14.86 -25.86 18.78
C ALA A 82 15.48 -25.65 17.39
N VAL A 83 14.72 -25.98 16.35
CA VAL A 83 15.15 -25.87 14.95
C VAL A 83 14.14 -25.02 14.19
N LEU A 84 14.61 -23.93 13.59
CA LEU A 84 13.84 -23.11 12.66
C LEU A 84 14.26 -23.45 11.24
N GLU A 85 13.34 -24.04 10.49
CA GLU A 85 13.54 -24.33 9.07
C GLU A 85 13.50 -23.05 8.22
N PRO A 86 14.01 -23.09 6.97
CA PRO A 86 14.01 -21.94 6.07
C PRO A 86 12.63 -21.30 5.85
N GLY A 87 12.60 -19.96 5.77
CA GLY A 87 11.39 -19.19 5.50
C GLY A 87 10.49 -18.96 6.72
N VAL A 88 10.91 -19.39 7.92
CA VAL A 88 10.14 -19.16 9.15
C VAL A 88 10.15 -17.70 9.57
N VAL A 89 8.98 -17.19 9.97
CA VAL A 89 8.81 -15.85 10.52
C VAL A 89 8.22 -15.95 11.93
N LEU A 90 8.98 -15.49 12.93
CA LEU A 90 8.54 -15.43 14.32
C LEU A 90 8.19 -13.99 14.70
N SER A 91 6.92 -13.75 15.02
CA SER A 91 6.44 -12.46 15.52
C SER A 91 6.93 -12.18 16.94
N PHE A 92 6.68 -10.97 17.42
CA PHE A 92 7.17 -10.44 18.69
C PHE A 92 6.83 -11.33 19.89
N LYS A 93 7.80 -11.51 20.79
CA LYS A 93 7.64 -12.21 22.09
C LYS A 93 7.14 -13.66 22.01
N VAL A 94 7.18 -14.29 20.85
CA VAL A 94 6.91 -15.73 20.68
C VAL A 94 7.94 -16.54 21.46
N VAL A 95 7.51 -17.67 22.03
CA VAL A 95 8.39 -18.63 22.70
C VAL A 95 8.34 -19.95 21.95
N ILE A 96 9.46 -20.39 21.38
CA ILE A 96 9.57 -21.71 20.75
C ILE A 96 10.01 -22.72 21.82
N GLY A 97 9.29 -23.84 21.91
CA GLY A 97 9.53 -24.88 22.90
C GLY A 97 10.85 -25.64 22.67
N GLU A 98 11.28 -26.35 23.71
CA GLU A 98 12.51 -27.16 23.65
C GLU A 98 12.40 -28.26 22.60
N GLN A 99 13.47 -28.46 21.82
CA GLN A 99 13.56 -29.50 20.78
C GLN A 99 12.44 -29.45 19.73
N PHE A 100 11.73 -28.32 19.62
CA PHE A 100 10.66 -28.16 18.65
C PHE A 100 11.23 -27.76 17.28
N VAL A 101 10.72 -28.38 16.23
CA VAL A 101 11.06 -28.05 14.85
C VAL A 101 9.92 -27.23 14.26
N VAL A 102 10.18 -25.96 13.99
CA VAL A 102 9.22 -25.09 13.30
C VAL A 102 9.30 -25.39 11.79
N PRO A 103 8.20 -25.82 11.14
CA PRO A 103 8.21 -26.17 9.72
C PRO A 103 8.60 -25.00 8.82
N ALA A 104 9.18 -25.30 7.65
CA ALA A 104 9.55 -24.28 6.67
C ALA A 104 8.35 -23.39 6.29
N TYR A 105 8.62 -22.11 6.02
CA TYR A 105 7.61 -21.10 5.64
C TYR A 105 6.50 -20.84 6.67
N SER A 106 6.65 -21.30 7.91
CA SER A 106 5.65 -21.07 8.97
C SER A 106 5.70 -19.63 9.48
N LYS A 107 4.52 -19.03 9.65
CA LYS A 107 4.34 -17.76 10.36
C LYS A 107 3.85 -18.05 11.78
N VAL A 108 4.54 -17.55 12.79
CA VAL A 108 4.19 -17.80 14.19
C VAL A 108 3.87 -16.49 14.89
N SER A 109 2.71 -16.42 15.55
CA SER A 109 2.25 -15.22 16.26
C SER A 109 1.68 -15.57 17.63
N LEU A 110 1.73 -14.62 18.57
CA LEU A 110 1.01 -14.73 19.84
C LEU A 110 -0.51 -14.61 19.65
N PHE A 111 -0.94 -14.05 18.53
CA PHE A 111 -2.35 -13.94 18.17
C PHE A 111 -2.78 -15.15 17.36
N GLN A 112 -4.00 -15.63 17.65
CA GLN A 112 -4.63 -16.63 16.78
C GLN A 112 -4.80 -16.03 15.39
N GLN A 113 -4.62 -16.86 14.37
CA GLN A 113 -4.85 -16.43 13.01
C GLN A 113 -6.30 -15.95 12.88
N PRO A 114 -6.54 -14.73 12.36
CA PRO A 114 -7.89 -14.28 12.06
C PRO A 114 -8.55 -15.28 11.11
N THR A 115 -9.69 -15.86 11.53
CA THR A 115 -10.46 -16.80 10.71
C THR A 115 -11.46 -16.08 9.81
N VAL A 116 -11.73 -14.81 10.10
CA VAL A 116 -12.43 -13.86 9.25
C VAL A 116 -11.33 -12.97 8.67
N GLN A 117 -11.24 -12.87 7.36
CA GLN A 117 -10.63 -11.70 6.74
C GLN A 117 -11.56 -10.55 7.08
N ASP A 118 -11.33 -9.91 8.22
CA ASP A 118 -11.95 -8.62 8.51
C ASP A 118 -11.36 -7.67 7.48
N SER A 119 -12.12 -7.50 6.40
CA SER A 119 -12.09 -6.35 5.52
C SER A 119 -12.14 -5.10 6.41
N ASP A 120 -10.99 -4.45 6.55
CA ASP A 120 -10.83 -3.00 6.79
C ASP A 120 -11.83 -2.30 7.74
N GLU A 121 -12.14 -2.88 8.91
CA GLU A 121 -12.90 -2.17 9.93
C GLU A 121 -12.06 -1.91 11.21
N GLU A 122 -11.83 -0.61 11.44
CA GLU A 122 -11.50 0.05 12.71
C GLU A 122 -10.09 -0.17 13.32
N LEU A 123 -9.17 0.74 12.98
CA LEU A 123 -8.12 1.16 13.92
C LEU A 123 -8.54 2.45 14.64
N GLU A 124 -9.39 2.33 15.65
CA GLU A 124 -9.61 3.39 16.64
C GLU A 124 -8.31 3.59 17.45
N TYR A 125 -7.59 4.68 17.20
CA TYR A 125 -6.51 5.12 18.09
C TYR A 125 -7.14 5.62 19.40
N ALA A 126 -6.80 4.96 20.51
CA ALA A 126 -7.17 5.41 21.84
C ALA A 126 -6.67 6.84 22.11
N ASP A 127 -7.60 7.80 22.12
CA ASP A 127 -7.34 9.17 22.53
C ASP A 127 -7.00 9.22 24.02
N SER A 128 -5.77 9.60 24.32
CA SER A 128 -5.33 9.93 25.68
C SER A 128 -5.53 11.41 25.91
N SER A 129 -6.75 11.83 26.27
CA SER A 129 -6.96 13.15 26.85
C SER A 129 -7.95 13.11 28.02
N SER A 130 -7.47 13.60 29.17
CA SER A 130 -8.22 13.73 30.42
C SER A 130 -9.25 14.86 30.33
N ALA A 131 -10.50 14.59 30.68
CA ALA A 131 -11.43 15.59 31.23
C ALA A 131 -12.46 14.93 32.17
N VAL A 132 -12.71 15.63 33.28
CA VAL A 132 -13.44 15.19 34.47
C VAL A 132 -14.88 15.74 34.47
N ALA A 133 -15.79 14.90 35.01
CA ALA A 133 -17.14 15.19 35.59
C ALA A 133 -18.27 15.59 34.61
N GLU A 134 -19.55 15.23 34.81
CA GLU A 134 -20.32 14.96 36.03
C GLU A 134 -21.37 13.84 35.81
N ILE A 135 -21.69 13.21 36.93
CA ILE A 135 -22.65 12.13 37.22
C ILE A 135 -24.08 12.64 37.47
N SER A 136 -25.08 11.77 37.28
CA SER A 136 -26.32 11.73 38.10
C SER A 136 -27.13 10.42 37.92
N PRO A 137 -27.92 9.97 38.92
CA PRO A 137 -27.60 8.72 39.63
C PRO A 137 -28.81 7.77 39.91
N VAL A 138 -28.53 6.73 40.73
CA VAL A 138 -29.42 5.95 41.63
C VAL A 138 -30.13 4.73 40.98
N SER A 139 -29.97 3.47 41.41
CA SER A 139 -30.21 2.97 42.78
C SER A 139 -29.39 1.73 43.17
N ILE A 140 -29.04 1.72 44.46
CA ILE A 140 -28.20 0.80 45.23
C ILE A 140 -29.08 -0.17 46.06
N THR A 141 -28.64 -1.42 46.25
CA THR A 141 -28.67 -2.14 47.55
C THR A 141 -27.55 -3.21 47.52
N ALA A 142 -26.37 -3.05 48.11
CA ALA A 142 -25.95 -2.95 49.52
C ALA A 142 -25.60 -4.32 50.15
N GLY A 143 -24.32 -4.45 50.55
CA GLY A 143 -23.79 -5.49 51.44
C GLY A 143 -22.26 -5.63 51.37
N MET A 144 -21.52 -4.84 52.15
CA MET A 144 -20.11 -5.13 52.56
C MET A 144 -20.11 -5.61 54.03
N PRO A 145 -19.06 -6.29 54.55
CA PRO A 145 -17.88 -5.55 55.01
C PRO A 145 -16.50 -6.23 54.76
N ASP A 146 -15.51 -5.36 54.59
CA ASP A 146 -14.07 -5.38 54.97
C ASP A 146 -13.28 -6.69 55.15
N GLY A 147 -12.12 -6.73 54.48
CA GLY A 147 -10.98 -7.56 54.85
C GLY A 147 -9.96 -7.70 53.72
N ASP A 148 -8.73 -7.23 53.93
CA ASP A 148 -7.54 -7.42 53.09
C ASP A 148 -7.47 -8.83 52.46
N VAL A 149 -7.33 -8.93 51.13
CA VAL A 149 -6.90 -10.17 50.49
C VAL A 149 -6.03 -9.88 49.27
N ILE A 150 -4.79 -10.34 49.36
CA ILE A 150 -3.95 -10.78 48.25
C ILE A 150 -4.77 -11.82 47.46
N SER A 151 -4.94 -11.67 46.15
CA SER A 151 -5.54 -12.72 45.33
C SER A 151 -4.80 -12.92 44.01
N GLU A 152 -4.16 -14.08 43.94
CA GLU A 152 -3.75 -14.77 42.73
C GLU A 152 -4.93 -15.02 41.78
N ALA A 153 -4.55 -15.07 40.48
CA ALA A 153 -5.09 -15.88 39.40
C ALA A 153 -6.50 -15.59 38.82
N ALA A 154 -6.48 -15.25 37.52
CA ALA A 154 -7.26 -15.92 36.48
C ALA A 154 -6.35 -15.92 35.22
N GLN A 155 -5.55 -16.94 34.92
CA GLN A 155 -5.94 -18.26 34.41
C GLN A 155 -7.02 -18.19 33.32
N THR A 156 -6.62 -17.64 32.17
CA THR A 156 -7.23 -17.96 30.88
C THR A 156 -6.52 -19.18 30.29
N HIS A 157 -7.32 -20.15 29.89
CA HIS A 157 -6.94 -21.46 29.38
C HIS A 157 -5.87 -21.38 28.27
N LEU A 158 -4.66 -21.85 28.59
CA LEU A 158 -3.66 -22.25 27.60
C LEU A 158 -4.20 -23.43 26.80
N GLY A 159 -4.62 -23.18 25.57
CA GLY A 159 -4.74 -24.21 24.55
C GLY A 159 -3.37 -24.88 24.31
N PRO A 160 -3.33 -26.08 23.71
CA PRO A 160 -2.08 -26.78 23.44
C PRO A 160 -1.14 -25.86 22.65
N SER A 161 0.06 -25.60 23.19
CA SER A 161 1.11 -24.86 22.51
C SER A 161 1.48 -25.60 21.22
N GLU A 162 1.12 -25.03 20.08
CA GLU A 162 1.43 -25.57 18.75
C GLU A 162 2.93 -25.49 18.43
N VAL A 163 3.70 -24.79 19.28
CA VAL A 163 5.15 -24.56 19.14
C VAL A 163 5.99 -25.36 20.15
N GLY A 164 5.47 -26.50 20.63
CA GLY A 164 6.22 -27.45 21.46
C GLY A 164 6.19 -27.18 22.96
N ASN A 165 6.97 -27.97 23.71
CA ASN A 165 6.92 -28.00 25.19
C ASN A 165 7.38 -26.68 25.80
N GLY A 166 6.48 -26.02 26.54
CA GLY A 166 6.73 -24.72 27.16
C GLY A 166 6.91 -23.58 26.15
N GLY A 167 6.46 -23.77 24.91
CA GLY A 167 6.34 -22.69 23.93
C GLY A 167 5.04 -21.90 24.10
N VAL A 168 5.00 -20.72 23.48
CA VAL A 168 3.85 -19.80 23.47
C VAL A 168 3.78 -19.17 22.08
N GLY A 169 2.73 -19.51 21.34
CA GLY A 169 2.47 -19.02 19.99
C GLY A 169 1.54 -19.96 19.21
N TYR A 170 0.89 -19.41 18.20
CA TYR A 170 0.05 -20.09 17.22
C TYR A 170 0.77 -20.13 15.88
N ILE A 171 0.78 -21.29 15.23
CA ILE A 171 1.31 -21.43 13.87
C ILE A 171 0.16 -21.09 12.92
N TRP A 172 0.32 -20.02 12.15
CA TRP A 172 -0.67 -19.64 11.16
C TRP A 172 -0.58 -20.58 9.97
N SER A 173 -1.72 -21.15 9.60
CA SER A 173 -1.84 -22.00 8.42
C SER A 173 -1.87 -21.13 7.18
N VAL A 174 -1.25 -21.60 6.10
CA VAL A 174 -1.44 -21.01 4.77
C VAL A 174 -2.92 -21.17 4.41
N CYS A 175 -3.67 -20.07 4.35
CA CYS A 175 -5.06 -20.11 3.90
C CYS A 175 -5.09 -20.62 2.46
N GLU A 176 -5.80 -21.72 2.23
CA GLU A 176 -5.87 -22.43 0.93
C GLU A 176 -6.51 -21.62 -0.21
N GLY A 177 -6.98 -20.39 0.05
CA GLY A 177 -7.46 -19.46 -0.97
C GLY A 177 -6.34 -18.68 -1.69
N GLY A 178 -5.08 -18.80 -1.26
CA GLY A 178 -3.95 -18.02 -1.80
C GLY A 178 -2.94 -18.83 -2.63
N ARG A 179 -3.27 -20.05 -3.08
CA ARG A 179 -2.30 -20.90 -3.81
C ARG A 179 -1.78 -20.29 -5.12
N GLU A 180 -2.48 -19.32 -5.70
CA GLU A 180 -2.02 -18.64 -6.92
C GLU A 180 -1.11 -17.43 -6.66
N GLU A 181 -1.02 -16.95 -5.41
CA GLU A 181 -0.33 -15.69 -5.07
C GLU A 181 0.80 -15.83 -4.04
N GLU A 182 1.16 -17.05 -3.64
CA GLU A 182 2.26 -17.27 -2.68
C GLU A 182 3.61 -16.76 -3.20
N TRP A 183 3.86 -16.82 -4.51
CA TRP A 183 5.06 -16.26 -5.13
C TRP A 183 5.13 -14.74 -5.02
N ARG A 184 3.97 -14.06 -5.08
CA ARG A 184 3.87 -12.58 -5.05
C ARG A 184 4.35 -12.00 -3.71
N HIS A 185 4.37 -12.83 -2.67
CA HIS A 185 4.76 -12.46 -1.32
C HIS A 185 6.03 -13.19 -0.85
N SER A 186 6.66 -13.98 -1.72
CA SER A 186 7.83 -14.80 -1.41
C SER A 186 9.09 -14.17 -2.00
N VAL A 187 10.12 -14.00 -1.16
CA VAL A 187 11.44 -13.49 -1.57
C VAL A 187 12.34 -14.58 -2.22
N ALA A 188 11.77 -15.76 -2.50
CA ALA A 188 12.47 -16.90 -3.11
C ALA A 188 12.39 -16.85 -4.65
N PRO A 189 13.37 -17.42 -5.38
CA PRO A 189 13.35 -17.47 -6.84
C PRO A 189 12.11 -18.19 -7.38
N ILE A 190 11.48 -17.61 -8.41
CA ILE A 190 10.29 -18.15 -9.07
C ILE A 190 10.60 -19.56 -9.62
N PRO A 191 9.77 -20.59 -9.33
CA PRO A 191 10.04 -21.93 -9.83
C PRO A 191 9.96 -22.05 -11.35
N ALA A 192 10.79 -22.94 -11.90
CA ALA A 192 10.99 -23.09 -13.34
C ALA A 192 9.69 -23.42 -14.12
N GLU A 193 8.73 -24.09 -13.49
CA GLU A 193 7.44 -24.42 -14.08
C GLU A 193 6.57 -23.17 -14.30
N LYS A 194 6.57 -22.25 -13.32
CA LYS A 194 5.90 -20.94 -13.43
C LYS A 194 6.61 -20.02 -14.43
N LEU A 195 7.94 -20.05 -14.46
CA LEU A 195 8.71 -19.33 -15.48
C LEU A 195 8.39 -19.82 -16.89
N ALA A 196 8.18 -21.13 -17.07
CA ALA A 196 7.80 -21.69 -18.36
C ALA A 196 6.39 -21.27 -18.78
N GLU A 197 5.42 -21.25 -17.86
CA GLU A 197 4.07 -20.71 -18.12
C GLU A 197 4.11 -19.23 -18.54
N ILE A 198 4.88 -18.40 -17.83
CA ILE A 198 5.04 -16.97 -18.15
C ILE A 198 5.71 -16.81 -19.52
N THR A 199 6.79 -17.55 -19.78
CA THR A 199 7.51 -17.50 -21.07
C THR A 199 6.58 -17.88 -22.22
N GLN A 200 5.74 -18.89 -22.02
CA GLN A 200 4.81 -19.36 -23.04
C GLN A 200 3.67 -18.38 -23.30
N ALA A 201 3.14 -17.71 -22.26
CA ALA A 201 2.19 -16.62 -22.41
C ALA A 201 2.78 -15.42 -23.16
N THR A 202 4.05 -15.08 -22.90
CA THR A 202 4.74 -14.00 -23.61
C THR A 202 5.04 -14.33 -25.08
N GLU A 203 5.31 -15.60 -25.40
CA GLU A 203 5.51 -16.03 -26.79
C GLU A 203 4.21 -15.95 -27.61
N ASP A 204 3.07 -16.30 -27.00
CA ASP A 204 1.75 -16.19 -27.62
C ASP A 204 1.35 -14.72 -27.89
N ASP A 205 1.74 -13.77 -27.03
CA ASP A 205 1.47 -12.34 -27.22
C ASP A 205 2.42 -11.66 -28.24
N LEU A 206 3.65 -12.18 -28.42
CA LEU A 206 4.64 -11.66 -29.37
C LEU A 206 4.32 -12.03 -30.84
N GLU A 207 3.55 -13.09 -31.10
CA GLU A 207 3.10 -13.39 -32.47
C GLU A 207 2.10 -12.36 -33.04
N LEU A 208 1.52 -11.50 -32.19
CA LEU A 208 0.54 -10.48 -32.60
C LEU A 208 1.14 -9.11 -32.99
N SER A 209 2.42 -8.85 -32.72
CA SER A 209 3.02 -7.50 -32.83
C SER A 209 4.01 -7.31 -33.99
N HIS A 210 4.23 -8.30 -34.85
CA HIS A 210 5.17 -8.20 -35.98
C HIS A 210 4.55 -7.70 -37.29
N GLN A 211 4.04 -6.47 -37.35
CA GLN A 211 3.87 -5.74 -38.62
C GLN A 211 4.32 -4.28 -38.49
N ASP A 212 5.30 -3.93 -39.33
CA ASP A 212 5.93 -2.61 -39.56
C ASP A 212 6.91 -2.13 -38.47
N GLY A 213 8.17 -1.74 -38.74
CA GLY A 213 8.90 -1.51 -39.99
C GLY A 213 10.04 -0.52 -39.72
N ASN A 214 11.27 -1.03 -39.56
CA ASN A 214 12.54 -0.32 -39.35
C ASN A 214 12.74 0.99 -40.17
N ILE A 215 13.08 2.12 -39.51
CA ILE A 215 14.00 3.16 -40.05
C ILE A 215 14.74 3.90 -38.91
N LEU A 216 16.07 3.75 -38.82
CA LEU A 216 16.98 4.58 -38.01
C LEU A 216 17.55 5.74 -38.85
N PRO A 217 17.72 6.96 -38.30
CA PRO A 217 18.66 7.95 -38.82
C PRO A 217 19.94 8.08 -37.96
N PRO A 218 21.00 8.69 -38.52
CA PRO A 218 22.39 8.46 -38.12
C PRO A 218 22.94 9.47 -37.10
N SER A 219 23.91 8.95 -36.34
CA SER A 219 24.81 9.56 -35.36
C SER A 219 25.23 11.01 -35.57
N GLY A 220 25.38 11.73 -34.45
CA GLY A 220 26.21 12.93 -34.45
C GLY A 220 26.56 13.66 -33.15
N GLU A 221 26.02 13.35 -31.95
CA GLU A 221 26.54 13.95 -30.68
C GLU A 221 26.56 12.93 -29.53
N LEU A 222 27.53 13.10 -28.62
CA LEU A 222 28.12 12.05 -27.77
C LEU A 222 27.33 11.73 -26.49
N MET A 223 27.16 10.42 -26.27
CA MET A 223 26.59 9.74 -25.10
C MET A 223 27.28 10.03 -23.76
N THR A 224 26.47 10.06 -22.69
CA THR A 224 26.87 9.64 -21.34
C THR A 224 26.06 8.40 -20.95
N ASN A 225 26.61 7.21 -21.20
CA ASN A 225 26.07 5.95 -20.70
C ASN A 225 26.64 5.64 -19.31
N SER A 226 25.80 5.20 -18.38
CA SER A 226 26.00 3.85 -17.82
C SER A 226 24.70 3.26 -17.29
N ILE A 227 24.04 2.56 -18.21
CA ILE A 227 23.14 1.40 -18.03
C ILE A 227 21.74 1.75 -17.52
N ASP A 228 21.01 2.44 -18.41
CA ASP A 228 19.62 2.10 -18.71
C ASP A 228 19.59 0.77 -19.45
N SER A 229 18.90 -0.20 -18.86
CA SER A 229 18.21 -1.23 -19.63
C SER A 229 16.78 -0.71 -19.82
N GLU A 230 16.54 -0.03 -20.94
CA GLU A 230 15.20 0.16 -21.48
C GLU A 230 14.70 -1.23 -21.93
N ASP A 231 14.04 -1.91 -21.02
CA ASP A 231 13.05 -2.95 -21.30
C ASP A 231 11.83 -2.57 -20.45
N ASP A 232 10.75 -2.21 -21.14
CA ASP A 232 9.50 -1.67 -20.60
C ASP A 232 8.85 -2.66 -19.61
N ASN A 233 9.19 -2.54 -18.33
CA ASN A 233 8.36 -3.04 -17.22
C ASN A 233 7.21 -2.05 -16.95
N HIS A 234 6.27 -1.94 -17.89
CA HIS A 234 5.07 -1.09 -17.74
C HIS A 234 3.96 -1.71 -16.86
N GLU A 235 4.22 -2.85 -16.18
CA GLU A 235 3.27 -3.46 -15.23
C GLU A 235 3.44 -2.94 -13.78
N ASP A 236 4.63 -2.53 -13.34
CA ASP A 236 4.83 -1.98 -11.99
C ASP A 236 4.21 -0.57 -11.85
N SER A 237 4.23 0.25 -12.92
CA SER A 237 3.69 1.63 -12.87
C SER A 237 2.17 1.70 -12.80
N ARG A 238 1.47 0.69 -13.33
CA ARG A 238 0.00 0.63 -13.30
C ARG A 238 -0.52 0.32 -11.90
N ASP A 239 0.19 -0.54 -11.16
CA ASP A 239 -0.21 -0.91 -9.80
C ASP A 239 -0.05 0.31 -8.86
N ASP A 240 1.06 1.04 -8.97
CA ASP A 240 1.31 2.26 -8.19
C ASP A 240 0.26 3.37 -8.43
N SER A 241 -0.20 3.53 -9.67
CA SER A 241 -1.26 4.50 -10.01
C SER A 241 -2.60 4.13 -9.35
N ILE A 242 -2.95 2.84 -9.35
CA ILE A 242 -4.19 2.35 -8.71
C ILE A 242 -4.13 2.53 -7.19
N TYR A 243 -3.01 2.22 -6.55
CA TYR A 243 -2.85 2.47 -5.11
C TYR A 243 -2.87 3.95 -4.78
N PHE A 244 -2.17 4.77 -5.57
CA PHE A 244 -2.17 6.22 -5.40
C PHE A 244 -3.59 6.80 -5.46
N GLU A 245 -4.38 6.41 -6.47
CA GLU A 245 -5.76 6.87 -6.59
C GLU A 245 -6.61 6.49 -5.37
N LYS A 246 -6.49 5.24 -4.87
CA LYS A 246 -7.19 4.78 -3.66
C LYS A 246 -6.80 5.57 -2.41
N GLU A 247 -5.52 5.89 -2.24
CA GLU A 247 -5.05 6.68 -1.09
C GLU A 247 -5.53 8.15 -1.16
N VAL A 248 -5.54 8.74 -2.35
CA VAL A 248 -6.10 10.08 -2.57
C VAL A 248 -7.61 10.09 -2.32
N GLU A 249 -8.32 9.03 -2.74
CA GLU A 249 -9.74 8.86 -2.46
C GLU A 249 -10.02 8.77 -0.97
N ALA A 250 -9.31 7.92 -0.24
CA ALA A 250 -9.45 7.79 1.21
C ALA A 250 -9.18 9.14 1.91
N THR A 251 -8.14 9.85 1.48
CA THR A 251 -7.81 11.19 1.96
C THR A 251 -8.96 12.18 1.74
N PHE A 252 -9.52 12.21 0.53
CA PHE A 252 -10.62 13.10 0.17
C PHE A 252 -11.90 12.77 0.95
N LEU A 253 -12.28 11.49 1.04
CA LEU A 253 -13.47 11.06 1.76
C LEU A 253 -13.39 11.38 3.26
N ARG A 254 -12.22 11.19 3.87
CA ARG A 254 -11.98 11.62 5.25
C ARG A 254 -12.13 13.14 5.39
N ALA A 255 -11.59 13.90 4.44
CA ALA A 255 -11.75 15.36 4.46
C ALA A 255 -13.21 15.82 4.41
N VAL A 256 -14.04 15.10 3.66
CA VAL A 256 -15.50 15.32 3.59
C VAL A 256 -16.19 14.98 4.90
N GLN A 257 -15.85 13.85 5.52
CA GLN A 257 -16.49 13.37 6.75
C GLN A 257 -16.11 14.21 7.98
N GLU A 258 -14.82 14.52 8.12
CA GLU A 258 -14.26 15.24 9.27
C GLU A 258 -14.26 16.77 9.07
N ASN A 259 -14.70 17.25 7.90
CA ASN A 259 -14.69 18.67 7.53
C ASN A 259 -13.27 19.30 7.66
N ILE A 260 -12.29 18.59 7.10
CA ILE A 260 -10.89 19.03 7.06
C ILE A 260 -10.77 20.22 6.10
N LYS A 261 -9.90 21.18 6.43
CA LYS A 261 -9.63 22.34 5.58
C LYS A 261 -8.92 21.92 4.29
N GLU A 262 -9.30 22.53 3.17
CA GLU A 262 -8.74 22.29 1.84
C GLU A 262 -7.19 22.34 1.83
N ASP A 263 -6.59 23.32 2.52
CA ASP A 263 -5.12 23.46 2.63
C ASP A 263 -4.43 22.21 3.20
N ASN A 264 -5.07 21.52 4.16
CA ASN A 264 -4.50 20.31 4.75
C ASN A 264 -4.61 19.12 3.79
N VAL A 265 -5.72 19.03 3.04
CA VAL A 265 -5.89 18.01 1.99
C VAL A 265 -4.82 18.18 0.92
N ILE A 266 -4.55 19.43 0.52
CA ILE A 266 -3.49 19.76 -0.44
C ILE A 266 -2.12 19.25 0.04
N LEU A 267 -1.79 19.46 1.33
CA LEU A 267 -0.52 19.02 1.89
C LEU A 267 -0.38 17.49 1.87
N GLU A 268 -1.44 16.77 2.21
CA GLU A 268 -1.43 15.31 2.25
C GLU A 268 -1.35 14.70 0.86
N VAL A 269 -2.17 15.17 -0.08
CA VAL A 269 -2.15 14.70 -1.47
C VAL A 269 -0.82 15.05 -2.15
N ASN A 270 -0.22 16.20 -1.85
CA ASN A 270 1.14 16.51 -2.31
C ASN A 270 2.20 15.58 -1.69
N SER A 271 2.01 15.13 -0.45
CA SER A 271 2.87 14.12 0.17
C SER A 271 2.73 12.77 -0.53
N LEU A 272 1.50 12.34 -0.82
CA LEU A 272 1.21 11.10 -1.56
C LEU A 272 1.80 11.16 -2.98
N ARG A 273 1.65 12.29 -3.67
CA ARG A 273 2.24 12.50 -4.99
C ARG A 273 3.74 12.22 -4.98
N LEU A 274 4.44 12.75 -3.97
CA LEU A 274 5.88 12.59 -3.84
C LEU A 274 6.27 11.16 -3.43
N SER A 275 5.47 10.46 -2.63
CA SER A 275 5.76 9.09 -2.22
C SER A 275 5.57 8.07 -3.34
N TYR A 276 4.55 8.27 -4.17
CA TYR A 276 4.24 7.40 -5.32
C TYR A 276 4.91 7.86 -6.63
N ASN A 277 5.72 8.92 -6.60
CA ASN A 277 6.39 9.49 -7.79
C ASN A 277 5.42 9.86 -8.93
N MET A 278 4.27 10.43 -8.57
CA MET A 278 3.20 10.81 -9.50
C MET A 278 3.34 12.26 -9.98
N THR A 279 2.69 12.58 -11.10
CA THR A 279 2.66 13.93 -11.69
C THR A 279 1.57 14.82 -11.06
N SER A 280 1.55 16.11 -11.42
CA SER A 280 0.44 17.00 -11.07
C SER A 280 -0.86 16.59 -11.76
N ALA A 281 -0.79 16.09 -13.00
CA ALA A 281 -1.93 15.59 -13.76
C ALA A 281 -2.58 14.38 -13.07
N ASP A 282 -1.78 13.43 -12.57
CA ASP A 282 -2.28 12.27 -11.80
C ASP A 282 -3.05 12.71 -10.56
N CYS A 283 -2.60 13.77 -9.87
CA CYS A 283 -3.32 14.32 -8.72
C CYS A 283 -4.66 14.92 -9.12
N ALA A 284 -4.71 15.65 -10.25
CA ALA A 284 -5.93 16.24 -10.78
C ALA A 284 -6.95 15.14 -11.11
N GLY A 285 -6.52 14.09 -11.82
CA GLY A 285 -7.31 12.92 -12.14
C GLY A 285 -7.84 12.20 -10.89
N ALA A 286 -6.97 11.90 -9.92
CA ALA A 286 -7.36 11.20 -8.69
C ALA A 286 -8.33 12.01 -7.80
N ILE A 287 -8.13 13.33 -7.68
CA ILE A 287 -9.07 14.21 -6.97
C ILE A 287 -10.43 14.24 -7.69
N PHE A 288 -10.42 14.37 -9.01
CA PHE A 288 -11.65 14.36 -9.80
C PHE A 288 -12.40 13.03 -9.67
N TYR A 289 -11.69 11.91 -9.75
CA TYR A 289 -12.23 10.57 -9.51
C TYR A 289 -12.92 10.49 -8.14
N SER A 290 -12.24 10.92 -7.09
CA SER A 290 -12.76 10.92 -5.72
C SER A 290 -14.04 11.76 -5.58
N MET A 291 -14.08 12.92 -6.25
CA MET A 291 -15.27 13.79 -6.30
C MET A 291 -16.45 13.13 -7.04
N MET A 292 -16.20 12.48 -8.17
CA MET A 292 -17.25 11.79 -8.94
C MET A 292 -17.78 10.57 -8.20
N LYS A 293 -16.89 9.79 -7.57
CA LYS A 293 -17.26 8.63 -6.76
C LYS A 293 -18.13 9.02 -5.58
N LEU A 294 -17.78 10.09 -4.84
CA LEU A 294 -18.62 10.64 -3.79
C LEU A 294 -20.02 11.04 -4.30
N ALA A 295 -20.10 11.63 -5.50
CA ALA A 295 -21.37 12.04 -6.08
C ALA A 295 -22.27 10.84 -6.45
N ILE A 296 -21.68 9.74 -6.92
CA ILE A 296 -22.36 8.47 -7.20
C ILE A 296 -22.82 7.81 -5.90
N GLU A 297 -21.95 7.70 -4.89
CA GLU A 297 -22.26 7.05 -3.62
C GLU A 297 -23.29 7.83 -2.78
N THR A 298 -23.42 9.14 -3.04
CA THR A 298 -24.48 9.94 -2.44
C THR A 298 -25.85 9.43 -2.91
N PRO A 299 -26.80 9.10 -2.00
CA PRO A 299 -28.09 8.53 -2.37
C PRO A 299 -28.82 9.33 -3.44
N HIS A 300 -29.18 8.66 -4.53
CA HIS A 300 -29.92 9.23 -5.65
C HIS A 300 -30.83 8.15 -6.27
N SER A 301 -32.00 8.56 -6.78
CA SER A 301 -32.99 7.67 -7.41
C SER A 301 -33.20 8.00 -8.89
N SER A 302 -32.57 9.06 -9.40
CA SER A 302 -32.69 9.49 -10.79
C SER A 302 -31.43 10.18 -11.30
N SER A 303 -31.25 10.22 -12.62
CA SER A 303 -30.14 10.89 -13.28
C SER A 303 -30.08 12.41 -12.99
N SER A 304 -31.24 13.06 -12.80
CA SER A 304 -31.28 14.48 -12.42
C SER A 304 -30.80 14.72 -10.97
N GLU A 305 -31.08 13.79 -10.06
CA GLU A 305 -30.55 13.83 -8.70
C GLU A 305 -29.04 13.59 -8.69
N LEU A 306 -28.53 12.64 -9.50
CA LEU A 306 -27.10 12.41 -9.67
C LEU A 306 -26.39 13.66 -10.21
N GLN A 307 -26.94 14.31 -11.25
CA GLN A 307 -26.41 15.58 -11.76
C GLN A 307 -26.34 16.65 -10.66
N ARG A 308 -27.36 16.73 -9.80
CA ARG A 308 -27.37 17.67 -8.67
C ARG A 308 -26.31 17.32 -7.62
N ASN A 309 -26.07 16.02 -7.37
CA ASN A 309 -25.00 15.57 -6.48
C ASN A 309 -23.63 15.97 -7.03
N VAL A 310 -23.37 15.70 -8.31
CA VAL A 310 -22.13 16.11 -8.99
C VAL A 310 -21.93 17.62 -8.88
N ALA A 311 -22.95 18.41 -9.25
CA ALA A 311 -22.87 19.87 -9.17
C ALA A 311 -22.62 20.37 -7.74
N LYS A 312 -23.19 19.71 -6.73
CA LYS A 312 -22.97 20.04 -5.31
C LYS A 312 -21.54 19.74 -4.89
N VAL A 313 -21.01 18.55 -5.18
CA VAL A 313 -19.64 18.15 -4.83
C VAL A 313 -18.64 19.07 -5.52
N ALA A 314 -18.78 19.26 -6.83
CA ALA A 314 -17.91 20.12 -7.63
C ALA A 314 -17.94 21.58 -7.16
N SER A 315 -19.09 22.12 -6.76
CA SER A 315 -19.17 23.47 -6.21
C SER A 315 -18.59 23.60 -4.80
N THR A 316 -18.66 22.54 -4.00
CA THR A 316 -18.15 22.54 -2.61
C THR A 316 -16.63 22.50 -2.59
N TRP A 317 -16.03 21.66 -3.44
CA TRP A 317 -14.58 21.42 -3.50
C TRP A 317 -13.89 22.14 -4.66
N GLN A 318 -14.54 23.14 -5.25
CA GLN A 318 -14.04 23.85 -6.43
C GLN A 318 -12.64 24.44 -6.22
N LYS A 319 -12.36 24.99 -5.03
CA LYS A 319 -11.07 25.62 -4.72
C LYS A 319 -9.95 24.59 -4.61
N LEU A 320 -10.21 23.49 -3.90
CA LEU A 320 -9.29 22.35 -3.83
C LEU A 320 -9.00 21.82 -5.23
N PHE A 321 -10.04 21.63 -6.05
CA PHE A 321 -9.88 21.07 -7.37
C PHE A 321 -9.08 21.99 -8.31
N LYS A 322 -9.40 23.30 -8.34
CA LYS A 322 -8.64 24.30 -9.11
C LYS A 322 -7.17 24.38 -8.72
N TYR A 323 -6.80 24.08 -7.47
CA TYR A 323 -5.39 24.07 -7.07
C TYR A 323 -4.56 23.07 -7.87
N TYR A 324 -5.16 21.94 -8.29
CA TYR A 324 -4.51 20.91 -9.10
C TYR A 324 -4.63 21.13 -10.61
N LEU A 325 -5.22 22.24 -11.05
CA LEU A 325 -5.39 22.60 -12.47
C LEU A 325 -4.62 23.89 -12.83
N PRO A 326 -3.28 23.91 -12.72
CA PRO A 326 -2.49 25.10 -13.06
C PRO A 326 -2.29 25.28 -14.56
N THR A 327 -2.36 24.21 -15.37
CA THR A 327 -2.12 24.24 -16.82
C THR A 327 -3.16 23.45 -17.59
N LEU A 328 -3.17 23.61 -18.92
CA LEU A 328 -4.08 22.89 -19.81
C LEU A 328 -3.88 21.37 -19.75
N ASP A 329 -2.67 20.88 -19.47
CA ASP A 329 -2.39 19.45 -19.43
C ASP A 329 -3.18 18.75 -18.32
N GLU A 330 -3.27 19.35 -17.13
CA GLU A 330 -4.07 18.80 -16.03
C GLU A 330 -5.58 18.90 -16.29
N GLU A 331 -6.03 19.94 -17.00
CA GLU A 331 -7.42 20.06 -17.41
C GLU A 331 -7.82 19.00 -18.42
N ILE A 332 -6.96 18.71 -19.41
CA ILE A 332 -7.17 17.64 -20.38
C ILE A 332 -7.18 16.27 -19.67
N GLU A 333 -6.25 16.05 -18.73
CA GLU A 333 -6.20 14.82 -17.93
C GLU A 333 -7.51 14.59 -17.17
N VAL A 334 -8.12 15.64 -16.59
CA VAL A 334 -9.45 15.54 -15.96
C VAL A 334 -10.53 15.09 -16.94
N ILE A 335 -10.51 15.58 -18.18
CA ILE A 335 -11.49 15.18 -19.20
C ILE A 335 -11.28 13.71 -19.56
N LEU A 336 -10.03 13.27 -19.78
CA LEU A 336 -9.69 11.88 -20.07
C LEU A 336 -10.09 10.95 -18.90
N LYS A 337 -9.79 11.36 -17.67
CA LYS A 337 -10.19 10.62 -16.48
C LYS A 337 -11.72 10.53 -16.36
N PHE A 338 -12.45 11.56 -16.78
CA PHE A 338 -13.90 11.50 -16.81
C PHE A 338 -14.43 10.50 -17.84
N GLU A 339 -13.77 10.35 -18.99
CA GLU A 339 -14.10 9.30 -19.96
C GLU A 339 -13.90 7.91 -19.36
N GLU A 340 -12.75 7.67 -18.73
CA GLU A 340 -12.41 6.42 -18.06
C GLU A 340 -13.47 6.05 -17.01
N ILE A 341 -13.83 6.99 -16.13
CA ILE A 341 -14.88 6.80 -15.12
C ILE A 341 -16.20 6.41 -15.79
N CYS A 342 -16.59 7.08 -16.88
CA CYS A 342 -17.85 6.79 -17.56
C CYS A 342 -17.87 5.42 -18.26
N LEU A 343 -16.71 4.86 -18.63
CA LEU A 343 -16.60 3.56 -19.28
C LEU A 343 -16.52 2.40 -18.27
N GLU A 344 -15.85 2.62 -17.15
CA GLU A 344 -15.50 1.55 -16.22
C GLU A 344 -16.38 1.55 -14.97
N SER A 345 -16.11 2.49 -14.05
CA SER A 345 -16.58 2.48 -12.65
C SER A 345 -17.89 3.26 -12.43
N GLY A 346 -18.22 4.19 -13.33
CA GLY A 346 -19.30 5.16 -13.19
C GLY A 346 -20.19 5.27 -14.42
N LYS A 347 -20.67 4.13 -14.97
CA LYS A 347 -21.51 4.09 -16.19
C LYS A 347 -22.77 4.96 -16.12
N GLU A 348 -23.25 5.26 -14.91
CA GLU A 348 -24.39 6.15 -14.66
C GLU A 348 -24.10 7.62 -15.00
N LEU A 349 -22.83 8.02 -15.02
CA LEU A 349 -22.37 9.36 -15.41
C LEU A 349 -22.25 9.53 -16.93
N SER A 350 -22.10 8.44 -17.69
CA SER A 350 -22.02 8.45 -19.16
C SER A 350 -23.11 9.29 -19.85
N PRO A 351 -24.42 9.14 -19.56
CA PRO A 351 -25.46 9.99 -20.18
C PRO A 351 -25.38 11.47 -19.77
N LEU A 352 -24.66 11.78 -18.68
CA LEU A 352 -24.49 13.13 -18.15
C LEU A 352 -23.17 13.78 -18.57
N PHE A 353 -22.28 13.07 -19.29
CA PHE A 353 -20.93 13.54 -19.62
C PHE A 353 -20.91 14.96 -20.17
N SER A 354 -21.60 15.21 -21.29
CA SER A 354 -21.66 16.54 -21.95
C SER A 354 -22.22 17.63 -21.03
N GLN A 355 -23.17 17.30 -20.15
CA GLN A 355 -23.75 18.25 -19.20
C GLN A 355 -22.78 18.59 -18.07
N ILE A 356 -22.03 17.61 -17.58
CA ILE A 356 -21.01 17.79 -16.53
C ILE A 356 -19.82 18.55 -17.10
N LEU A 357 -19.36 18.21 -18.31
CA LEU A 357 -18.29 18.95 -18.99
C LEU A 357 -18.66 20.42 -19.19
N HIS A 358 -19.87 20.70 -19.70
CA HIS A 358 -20.37 22.08 -19.82
C HIS A 358 -20.50 22.78 -18.45
N PHE A 359 -20.84 22.05 -17.39
CA PHE A 359 -20.88 22.61 -16.04
C PHE A 359 -19.49 22.99 -15.53
N LEU A 360 -18.47 22.15 -15.74
CA LEU A 360 -17.07 22.44 -15.38
C LEU A 360 -16.57 23.69 -16.12
N TYR A 361 -16.87 23.81 -17.42
CA TYR A 361 -16.61 25.03 -18.20
C TYR A 361 -17.34 26.25 -17.64
N THR A 362 -18.65 26.16 -17.39
CA THR A 362 -19.45 27.29 -16.86
C THR A 362 -18.98 27.74 -15.46
N LYS A 363 -18.35 26.83 -14.70
CA LYS A 363 -17.76 27.11 -13.40
C LYS A 363 -16.30 27.53 -13.48
N ASP A 364 -15.78 27.79 -14.68
CA ASP A 364 -14.41 28.23 -14.91
C ASP A 364 -13.39 27.22 -14.33
N VAL A 365 -13.74 25.93 -14.28
CA VAL A 365 -12.85 24.86 -13.80
C VAL A 365 -11.99 24.31 -14.91
N ILE A 366 -12.54 24.26 -16.13
CA ILE A 366 -11.86 23.80 -17.35
C ILE A 366 -12.06 24.90 -18.40
N GLN A 367 -10.98 25.26 -19.08
CA GLN A 367 -10.92 26.29 -20.11
C GLN A 367 -11.44 25.77 -21.46
N GLU A 368 -11.74 26.69 -22.36
CA GLU A 368 -12.17 26.37 -23.72
C GLU A 368 -11.08 25.59 -24.47
N GLU A 369 -9.84 26.04 -24.34
CA GLU A 369 -8.67 25.49 -25.01
C GLU A 369 -8.45 24.01 -24.64
N ALA A 370 -8.66 23.63 -23.37
CA ALA A 370 -8.54 22.24 -22.92
C ALA A 370 -9.59 21.34 -23.58
N ILE A 371 -10.85 21.79 -23.67
CA ILE A 371 -11.93 21.05 -24.32
C ILE A 371 -11.67 20.88 -25.81
N LEU A 372 -11.19 21.94 -26.48
CA LEU A 372 -10.86 21.90 -27.89
C LEU A 372 -9.63 21.02 -28.18
N SER A 373 -8.59 21.07 -27.33
CA SER A 373 -7.40 20.23 -27.45
C SER A 373 -7.75 18.75 -27.32
N TRP A 374 -8.48 18.38 -26.25
CA TRP A 374 -8.98 17.01 -26.04
C TRP A 374 -9.79 16.51 -27.24
N ALA A 375 -10.70 17.33 -27.77
CA ALA A 375 -11.49 16.96 -28.94
C ALA A 375 -10.63 16.77 -30.21
N SER A 376 -9.59 17.60 -30.38
CA SER A 376 -8.69 17.52 -31.53
C SER A 376 -7.79 16.28 -31.49
N GLU A 377 -7.29 15.90 -30.32
CA GLU A 377 -6.46 14.71 -30.12
C GLU A 377 -7.24 13.43 -30.45
N LYS A 378 -8.55 13.43 -30.19
CA LYS A 378 -9.44 12.31 -30.50
C LYS A 378 -9.88 12.24 -31.97
N GLU A 379 -9.57 13.22 -32.83
CA GLU A 379 -10.00 13.18 -34.25
C GLU A 379 -9.42 11.97 -35.00
N GLY A 380 -8.20 11.56 -34.66
CA GLY A 380 -7.51 10.39 -35.23
C GLY A 380 -7.82 9.05 -34.55
N ALA A 381 -8.51 9.05 -33.41
CA ALA A 381 -8.77 7.85 -32.61
C ALA A 381 -9.87 6.93 -33.20
N ASP A 382 -10.01 5.74 -32.64
CA ASP A 382 -11.02 4.77 -33.05
C ASP A 382 -12.44 5.25 -32.71
N GLU A 383 -13.44 4.71 -33.41
CA GLU A 383 -14.84 5.10 -33.22
C GLU A 383 -15.37 4.81 -31.79
N ALA A 384 -14.75 3.86 -31.09
CA ALA A 384 -15.04 3.55 -29.69
C ALA A 384 -14.57 4.66 -28.73
N ASP A 385 -13.47 5.34 -29.04
CA ASP A 385 -12.90 6.40 -28.21
C ASP A 385 -13.53 7.77 -28.47
N LYS A 386 -14.34 7.88 -29.53
CA LYS A 386 -15.04 9.11 -29.93
C LYS A 386 -16.44 9.26 -29.34
N ILE A 387 -16.87 8.34 -28.47
CA ILE A 387 -18.25 8.32 -27.94
C ILE A 387 -18.58 9.64 -27.23
N PHE A 388 -17.71 10.11 -26.34
CA PHE A 388 -17.94 11.31 -25.54
C PHE A 388 -17.69 12.61 -26.32
N VAL A 389 -16.76 12.60 -27.27
CA VAL A 389 -16.56 13.70 -28.24
C VAL A 389 -17.85 13.92 -29.04
N LYS A 390 -18.43 12.84 -29.60
CA LYS A 390 -19.71 12.91 -30.34
C LYS A 390 -20.86 13.36 -29.46
N GLN A 391 -20.92 12.90 -28.21
CA GLN A 391 -21.93 13.35 -27.25
C GLN A 391 -21.80 14.85 -26.91
N SER A 392 -20.58 15.39 -27.00
CA SER A 392 -20.24 16.78 -26.68
C SER A 392 -20.13 17.67 -27.92
N GLU A 393 -20.44 17.16 -29.12
CA GLU A 393 -20.31 17.88 -30.39
C GLU A 393 -21.02 19.26 -30.37
N SER A 394 -22.23 19.32 -29.79
CA SER A 394 -22.96 20.59 -29.69
C SER A 394 -22.24 21.64 -28.84
N LEU A 395 -21.55 21.22 -27.79
CA LEU A 395 -20.73 22.09 -26.94
C LEU A 395 -19.46 22.53 -27.68
N ILE A 396 -18.75 21.58 -28.28
CA ILE A 396 -17.50 21.83 -29.03
C ILE A 396 -17.76 22.80 -30.20
N GLN A 397 -18.84 22.61 -30.95
CA GLN A 397 -19.23 23.52 -32.03
C GLN A 397 -19.62 24.89 -31.51
N TRP A 398 -20.24 24.97 -30.34
CA TRP A 398 -20.57 26.26 -29.72
C TRP A 398 -19.30 27.02 -29.32
N LEU A 399 -18.34 26.35 -28.68
CA LEU A 399 -17.04 26.92 -28.31
C LEU A 399 -16.28 27.45 -29.54
N LYS A 400 -16.12 26.62 -30.58
CA LYS A 400 -15.45 27.02 -31.85
C LYS A 400 -16.06 28.24 -32.54
N ASN A 401 -17.34 28.54 -32.29
CA ASN A 401 -18.05 29.66 -32.89
C ASN A 401 -18.27 30.83 -31.93
N ALA A 402 -17.80 30.73 -30.68
CA ALA A 402 -17.84 31.82 -29.74
C ALA A 402 -16.89 32.94 -30.23
N PRO A 403 -17.32 34.22 -30.22
CA PRO A 403 -16.40 35.30 -30.53
C PRO A 403 -15.32 35.32 -29.45
N GLU A 404 -14.05 35.07 -29.83
CA GLU A 404 -12.90 35.29 -28.95
C GLU A 404 -13.02 36.70 -28.34
N GLU A 405 -13.14 36.79 -27.02
CA GLU A 405 -12.98 38.08 -26.34
C GLU A 405 -11.52 38.47 -26.54
N GLU A 406 -11.27 39.40 -27.48
CA GLU A 406 -9.98 40.07 -27.66
C GLU A 406 -9.48 40.52 -26.28
N SER A 407 -8.48 39.80 -25.75
CA SER A 407 -7.78 40.22 -24.56
C SER A 407 -7.02 41.50 -24.90
N GLU A 408 -7.47 42.60 -24.31
CA GLU A 408 -6.78 43.89 -24.36
C GLU A 408 -5.35 43.69 -23.79
N GLU A 409 -4.38 43.60 -24.69
CA GLU A 409 -2.98 43.90 -24.39
C GLU A 409 -2.92 45.35 -23.90
N GLU A 410 -2.84 45.56 -22.58
CA GLU A 410 -2.39 46.83 -22.01
C GLU A 410 -0.91 46.74 -21.62
N GLU A 411 -0.14 47.69 -22.18
CA GLU A 411 1.31 47.95 -22.07
C GLU A 411 1.91 48.03 -20.66
#